data_AF-A0A7X0JD64-F1
#
_entry.id   AF-A0A7X0JD64-F1
#
_cell.length_a   1.000
_cell.length_b   1.000
_cell.length_c   1.000
_cell.angle_alpha   90.00
_cell.angle_beta   90.00
_cell.angle_gamma   90.00
#
_symmetry.space_group_name_H-M   'P 1'
#
loop_
_entity.id
_entity.type
_entity.pdbx_description
1 polymer ?
#
loop_
_entity_poly.entity_id
_entity_poly.type
_entity_poly.pdbx_seq_one_letter_code
_entity_poly.pdbx_strand_id
1 'polypeptide(L)'
;MKKGFRGELSPAIHVMSADCGTGKTTALQKALRGWKADGFRGDGAIIFLRTLEEIDPIVTGTGLDHADYAVFTSDEKYKTYGAGRSAANRVPVLFISQVMARKMMLIAGDFAAVTDLHYYGKIRALRVWDEGFAAAEGAVFDLVDLHALPSAFKALPRADRDMLWSLIERCAEPFAGLALDIPLSIIDTVDRVLKGGLKVADAPKRTLEALGKLAGSTAYLRGNDYTDWTFLGAGRSLPADIRPLIVLDASARLTSRYKQLPAHGMNVIELEPALLAYDRVAVHWCNLAAGKTALRNPAQRAIIYGTIADLVNSKRSEDFLIVIAKDACGGGDGPVALPKELNALLSDPDRMRVTSWGRHIGTNEYRDIPNVIIVSAYNYGDDGYDALALAASGSRDGIVSKEERRDEAASAFMHNVYQAVCRSRVRQRDGALAGAANVYLIMKDSDQRREQITRAFPGCSIDVWMPCTPIKQKHDLVLHTLFAIMETQNSVSFNALTEACGGSGHSYLTKVVKTERFKGALQSKGIERVGNSFQRKLRLTNAA
;
A
#
# COMPACT_ATOMS: atom_id res chain seq x y z
N MET A 1 -17.88 -22.21 -5.22
CA MET A 1 -18.65 -21.90 -4.00
C MET A 1 -19.70 -22.95 -3.64
N LYS A 2 -20.70 -23.27 -4.49
CA LYS A 2 -21.73 -24.29 -4.15
C LYS A 2 -21.18 -25.63 -3.64
N LYS A 3 -20.17 -26.18 -4.32
CA LYS A 3 -19.42 -27.38 -3.87
C LYS A 3 -18.80 -27.20 -2.48
N GLY A 4 -18.33 -25.99 -2.16
CA GLY A 4 -17.72 -25.67 -0.86
C GLY A 4 -18.71 -25.71 0.31
N PHE A 5 -19.95 -25.26 0.12
CA PHE A 5 -20.98 -25.39 1.16
C PHE A 5 -21.29 -26.86 1.50
N ARG A 6 -21.07 -27.78 0.55
CA ARG A 6 -21.28 -29.22 0.72
C ARG A 6 -20.01 -29.98 1.13
N GLY A 7 -18.88 -29.29 1.32
CA GLY A 7 -17.60 -29.93 1.64
C GLY A 7 -16.99 -30.72 0.48
N GLU A 8 -17.42 -30.49 -0.76
CA GLU A 8 -17.01 -31.24 -1.96
C GLU A 8 -15.80 -30.60 -2.69
N LEU A 9 -15.18 -29.56 -2.12
CA LEU A 9 -13.97 -28.98 -2.71
C LEU A 9 -12.77 -29.86 -2.42
N SER A 10 -11.93 -30.08 -3.44
CA SER A 10 -10.63 -30.70 -3.25
C SER A 10 -9.79 -29.86 -2.25
N PRO A 11 -8.93 -30.50 -1.44
CA PRO A 11 -8.10 -29.83 -0.44
C PRO A 11 -6.99 -29.02 -1.13
N ALA A 12 -7.38 -27.86 -1.65
CA ALA A 12 -6.53 -26.93 -2.40
C ALA A 12 -6.91 -25.47 -2.11
N ILE A 13 -6.01 -24.56 -2.49
CA ILE A 13 -6.30 -23.13 -2.58
C ILE A 13 -6.85 -22.86 -3.99
N HIS A 14 -8.13 -22.54 -4.07
CA HIS A 14 -8.83 -22.24 -5.33
C HIS A 14 -8.80 -20.74 -5.56
N VAL A 15 -7.99 -20.26 -6.50
CA VAL A 15 -7.75 -18.83 -6.72
C VAL A 15 -8.59 -18.33 -7.89
N MET A 16 -9.49 -17.39 -7.63
CA MET A 16 -10.23 -16.68 -8.67
C MET A 16 -9.58 -15.33 -8.94
N SER A 17 -8.87 -15.22 -10.06
CA SER A 17 -8.40 -13.91 -10.56
C SER A 17 -9.54 -13.21 -11.28
N ALA A 18 -10.22 -12.29 -10.60
CA ALA A 18 -11.39 -11.61 -11.16
C ALA A 18 -11.28 -10.10 -10.99
N ASP A 19 -11.05 -9.42 -12.12
CA ASP A 19 -10.77 -7.99 -12.20
C ASP A 19 -11.81 -7.17 -11.42
N CYS A 20 -11.40 -6.01 -10.92
CA CYS A 20 -12.27 -5.11 -10.18
C CYS A 20 -13.56 -4.79 -10.99
N GLY A 21 -14.73 -4.89 -10.35
CA GLY A 21 -16.01 -4.63 -11.00
C GLY A 21 -16.69 -5.84 -11.64
N THR A 22 -15.99 -6.97 -11.78
CA THR A 22 -16.56 -8.22 -12.36
C THR A 22 -17.55 -8.95 -11.44
N GLY A 23 -17.77 -8.43 -10.22
CA GLY A 23 -18.82 -8.92 -9.32
C GLY A 23 -18.38 -10.03 -8.37
N LYS A 24 -17.12 -10.11 -7.94
CA LYS A 24 -16.64 -11.08 -6.92
C LYS A 24 -17.52 -11.10 -5.67
N THR A 25 -17.73 -9.93 -5.06
CA THR A 25 -18.61 -9.77 -3.89
C THR A 25 -20.05 -10.16 -4.23
N THR A 26 -20.54 -9.82 -5.42
CA THR A 26 -21.89 -10.21 -5.89
C THR A 26 -22.03 -11.72 -6.08
N ALA A 27 -20.99 -12.41 -6.56
CA ALA A 27 -20.97 -13.85 -6.70
C ALA A 27 -21.01 -14.54 -5.33
N LEU A 28 -20.22 -14.04 -4.36
CA LEU A 28 -20.29 -14.47 -2.96
C LEU A 28 -21.68 -14.23 -2.37
N GLN A 29 -22.25 -13.03 -2.57
CA GLN A 29 -23.58 -12.68 -2.09
C GLN A 29 -24.66 -13.60 -2.68
N LYS A 30 -24.62 -13.86 -3.99
CA LYS A 30 -25.56 -14.77 -4.67
C LYS A 30 -25.42 -16.21 -4.17
N ALA A 31 -24.19 -16.66 -3.92
CA ALA A 31 -23.92 -17.99 -3.39
C ALA A 31 -24.48 -18.15 -1.97
N LEU A 32 -24.23 -17.18 -1.09
CA LEU A 32 -24.75 -17.17 0.28
C LEU A 32 -26.27 -17.04 0.32
N ARG A 33 -26.87 -16.18 -0.51
CA ARG A 33 -28.33 -16.04 -0.61
C ARG A 33 -29.00 -17.35 -1.05
N GLY A 34 -28.43 -18.03 -2.04
CA GLY A 34 -28.91 -19.34 -2.47
C GLY A 34 -28.82 -20.37 -1.34
N TRP A 35 -27.68 -20.39 -0.63
CA TRP A 35 -27.48 -21.30 0.51
C TRP A 35 -28.41 -21.01 1.69
N LYS A 36 -28.73 -19.74 1.96
CA LYS A 36 -29.76 -19.32 2.92
C LYS A 36 -31.14 -19.83 2.51
N ALA A 37 -31.52 -19.66 1.23
CA ALA A 37 -32.81 -20.14 0.72
C ALA A 37 -32.95 -21.67 0.85
N ASP A 38 -31.83 -22.40 0.82
CA ASP A 38 -31.78 -23.85 1.05
C ASP A 38 -31.75 -24.22 2.56
N GLY A 39 -31.86 -23.25 3.47
CA GLY A 39 -31.86 -23.44 4.92
C GLY A 39 -30.49 -23.69 5.54
N PHE A 40 -29.41 -23.19 4.91
CA PHE A 40 -28.02 -23.35 5.38
C PHE A 40 -27.57 -24.80 5.58
N ARG A 41 -28.04 -25.74 4.74
CA ARG A 41 -27.61 -27.14 4.80
C ARG A 41 -26.09 -27.26 4.63
N GLY A 42 -25.40 -27.89 5.59
CA GLY A 42 -23.95 -28.14 5.55
C GLY A 42 -23.22 -27.64 6.81
N ASP A 43 -21.89 -27.69 6.77
CA ASP A 43 -21.04 -27.45 7.94
C ASP A 43 -20.55 -25.98 8.04
N GLY A 44 -21.37 -24.98 7.73
CA GLY A 44 -21.02 -23.58 7.96
C GLY A 44 -20.04 -22.94 6.94
N ALA A 45 -19.98 -21.62 6.95
CA ALA A 45 -19.06 -20.81 6.13
C ALA A 45 -18.26 -19.81 6.97
N ILE A 46 -17.01 -19.55 6.61
CA ILE A 46 -16.15 -18.49 7.16
C ILE A 46 -15.59 -17.61 6.05
N ILE A 47 -15.61 -16.29 6.26
CA ILE A 47 -15.18 -15.27 5.32
C ILE A 47 -14.11 -14.41 5.99
N PHE A 48 -12.89 -14.48 5.46
CA PHE A 48 -11.73 -13.72 5.91
C PHE A 48 -11.66 -12.40 5.15
N LEU A 49 -11.98 -11.31 5.83
CA LEU A 49 -12.05 -9.98 5.24
C LEU A 49 -10.79 -9.18 5.55
N ARG A 50 -10.41 -8.29 4.63
CA ARG A 50 -9.30 -7.37 4.87
C ARG A 50 -9.72 -6.26 5.82
N THR A 51 -10.95 -5.78 5.69
CA THR A 51 -11.53 -4.71 6.52
C THR A 51 -12.92 -5.12 7.02
N LEU A 52 -13.32 -4.67 8.20
CA LEU A 52 -14.62 -5.05 8.77
C LEU A 52 -15.77 -4.25 8.13
N GLU A 53 -15.47 -3.12 7.50
CA GLU A 53 -16.41 -2.29 6.72
C GLU A 53 -17.04 -3.05 5.55
N GLU A 54 -16.38 -4.11 5.06
CA GLU A 54 -16.89 -4.97 3.98
C GLU A 54 -18.07 -5.85 4.41
N ILE A 55 -18.33 -5.97 5.71
CA ILE A 55 -19.42 -6.82 6.25
C ILE A 55 -20.79 -6.26 5.85
N ASP A 56 -21.02 -4.97 6.03
CA ASP A 56 -22.31 -4.32 5.76
C ASP A 56 -22.84 -4.55 4.32
N PRO A 57 -22.04 -4.31 3.26
CA PRO A 57 -22.51 -4.59 1.90
C PRO A 57 -22.70 -6.09 1.65
N ILE A 58 -21.93 -6.99 2.28
CA ILE A 58 -22.12 -8.44 2.13
C ILE A 58 -23.44 -8.86 2.79
N VAL A 59 -23.69 -8.46 4.03
CA VAL A 59 -24.92 -8.79 4.79
C VAL A 59 -26.15 -8.24 4.06
N THR A 60 -26.12 -6.97 3.67
CA THR A 60 -27.22 -6.33 2.93
C THR A 60 -27.46 -7.04 1.59
N GLY A 61 -26.39 -7.30 0.83
CA GLY A 61 -26.48 -7.95 -0.47
C GLY A 61 -26.85 -9.44 -0.40
N THR A 62 -26.66 -10.11 0.73
CA THR A 62 -27.08 -11.51 0.92
C THR A 62 -28.50 -11.63 1.46
N GLY A 63 -28.95 -10.63 2.23
CA GLY A 63 -30.18 -10.71 3.01
C GLY A 63 -30.02 -11.64 4.21
N LEU A 64 -28.83 -11.69 4.83
CA LEU A 64 -28.61 -12.42 6.08
C LEU A 64 -29.33 -11.72 7.24
N ASP A 65 -30.04 -12.50 8.07
CA ASP A 65 -30.67 -12.01 9.28
C ASP A 65 -29.65 -11.98 10.42
N HIS A 66 -29.96 -11.27 11.51
CA HIS A 66 -29.08 -11.22 12.69
C HIS A 66 -28.68 -12.61 13.20
N ALA A 67 -29.58 -13.60 13.14
CA ALA A 67 -29.31 -14.96 13.61
C ALA A 67 -28.41 -15.78 12.65
N ASP A 68 -28.21 -15.32 11.41
CA ASP A 68 -27.51 -16.08 10.38
C ASP A 68 -25.98 -15.88 10.43
N TYR A 69 -25.51 -14.85 11.12
CA TYR A 69 -24.10 -14.51 11.10
C TYR A 69 -23.58 -13.95 12.42
N ALA A 70 -22.26 -13.95 12.55
CA ALA A 70 -21.54 -13.28 13.63
C ALA A 70 -20.21 -12.74 13.09
N VAL A 71 -19.62 -11.82 13.85
CA VAL A 71 -18.31 -11.24 13.55
C VAL A 71 -17.34 -11.57 14.68
N PHE A 72 -16.27 -12.29 14.37
CA PHE A 72 -15.23 -12.60 15.33
C PHE A 72 -14.16 -11.52 15.35
N THR A 73 -14.29 -10.59 16.30
CA THR A 73 -13.40 -9.42 16.41
C THR A 73 -13.25 -8.95 17.86
N SER A 74 -12.19 -8.19 18.12
CA SER A 74 -12.06 -7.39 19.34
C SER A 74 -12.52 -5.94 19.16
N ASP A 75 -12.92 -5.56 17.95
CA ASP A 75 -13.44 -4.22 17.67
C ASP A 75 -14.84 -4.04 18.29
N GLU A 76 -14.98 -3.03 19.14
CA GLU A 76 -16.20 -2.74 19.90
C GLU A 76 -17.42 -2.45 19.00
N LYS A 77 -17.21 -1.83 17.83
CA LYS A 77 -18.28 -1.53 16.87
C LYS A 77 -18.83 -2.83 16.28
N TYR A 78 -17.95 -3.73 15.87
CA TYR A 78 -18.33 -4.91 15.09
C TYR A 78 -18.59 -6.16 15.94
N LYS A 79 -18.12 -6.22 17.19
CA LYS A 79 -18.29 -7.42 18.04
C LYS A 79 -19.75 -7.79 18.34
N THR A 80 -20.67 -6.83 18.24
CA THR A 80 -22.12 -7.00 18.47
C THR A 80 -22.91 -7.24 17.19
N TYR A 81 -22.26 -7.25 16.02
CA TYR A 81 -22.93 -7.48 14.75
C TYR A 81 -23.49 -8.91 14.65
N GLY A 82 -24.62 -9.05 13.96
CA GLY A 82 -25.32 -10.33 13.83
C GLY A 82 -25.81 -10.85 15.18
N ALA A 83 -25.51 -12.11 15.48
CA ALA A 83 -25.79 -12.76 16.76
C ALA A 83 -24.70 -12.47 17.82
N GLY A 84 -23.70 -11.64 17.48
CA GLY A 84 -22.58 -11.28 18.33
C GLY A 84 -21.49 -12.35 18.39
N ARG A 85 -20.29 -11.93 18.80
CA ARG A 85 -19.09 -12.80 18.86
C ARG A 85 -19.29 -14.09 19.66
N SER A 86 -20.04 -14.05 20.77
CA SER A 86 -20.30 -15.23 21.61
C SER A 86 -21.10 -16.33 20.91
N ALA A 87 -21.79 -16.00 19.82
CA ALA A 87 -22.54 -16.95 19.00
C ALA A 87 -21.77 -17.41 17.76
N ALA A 88 -20.49 -17.03 17.60
CA ALA A 88 -19.68 -17.34 16.41
C ALA A 88 -19.66 -18.83 16.04
N ASN A 89 -19.75 -19.72 17.02
CA ASN A 89 -19.77 -21.17 16.81
C ASN A 89 -21.16 -21.77 16.53
N ARG A 90 -22.24 -20.99 16.55
CA ARG A 90 -23.63 -21.44 16.37
C ARG A 90 -24.32 -20.85 15.14
N VAL A 91 -23.69 -19.88 14.48
CA VAL A 91 -24.24 -19.22 13.28
C VAL A 91 -23.67 -19.82 11.99
N PRO A 92 -24.46 -19.91 10.91
CA PRO A 92 -24.00 -20.51 9.66
C PRO A 92 -22.90 -19.70 8.96
N VAL A 93 -22.85 -18.37 9.11
CA VAL A 93 -21.83 -17.51 8.49
C VAL A 93 -20.96 -16.81 9.53
N LEU A 94 -19.64 -16.97 9.44
CA LEU A 94 -18.68 -16.26 10.30
C LEU A 94 -17.85 -15.27 9.49
N PHE A 95 -17.86 -14.00 9.90
CA PHE A 95 -16.92 -12.99 9.40
C PHE A 95 -15.76 -12.82 10.38
N ILE A 96 -14.55 -12.70 9.87
CA ILE A 96 -13.35 -12.46 10.67
C ILE A 96 -12.35 -11.63 9.86
N SER A 97 -11.63 -10.72 10.50
CA SER A 97 -10.51 -10.03 9.84
C SER A 97 -9.36 -11.00 9.59
N GLN A 98 -8.65 -10.88 8.46
CA GLN A 98 -7.48 -11.71 8.16
C GLN A 98 -6.40 -11.65 9.24
N VAL A 99 -6.16 -10.47 9.83
CA VAL A 99 -5.18 -10.28 10.91
C VAL A 99 -5.53 -11.13 12.15
N MET A 100 -6.79 -11.07 12.60
CA MET A 100 -7.26 -11.88 13.73
C MET A 100 -7.15 -13.38 13.42
N ALA A 101 -7.56 -13.79 12.22
CA ALA A 101 -7.51 -15.19 11.81
C ALA A 101 -6.08 -15.74 11.78
N ARG A 102 -5.13 -14.98 11.20
CA ARG A 102 -3.69 -15.33 11.21
C ARG A 102 -3.17 -15.51 12.63
N LYS A 103 -3.45 -14.54 13.50
CA LYS A 103 -3.05 -14.60 14.91
C LYS A 103 -3.56 -15.87 15.59
N MET A 104 -4.84 -16.20 15.41
CA MET A 104 -5.43 -17.39 16.03
C MET A 104 -4.77 -18.68 15.53
N MET A 105 -4.56 -18.80 14.22
CA MET A 105 -3.88 -19.96 13.63
C MET A 105 -2.42 -20.04 14.05
N LEU A 106 -1.74 -18.91 14.21
CA LEU A 106 -0.36 -18.84 14.67
C LEU A 106 -0.19 -19.36 16.11
N ILE A 107 -1.13 -19.01 16.99
CA ILE A 107 -1.16 -19.47 18.39
C ILE A 107 -1.55 -20.95 18.45
N ALA A 108 -2.57 -21.36 17.71
CA ALA A 108 -3.08 -22.73 17.74
C ALA A 108 -2.19 -23.72 16.97
N GLY A 109 -1.36 -23.24 16.05
CA GLY A 109 -0.52 -24.04 15.16
C GLY A 109 -1.24 -24.51 13.90
N ASP A 110 -2.52 -24.89 14.02
CA ASP A 110 -3.35 -25.44 12.94
C ASP A 110 -4.70 -24.72 12.84
N PHE A 111 -5.35 -24.77 11.66
CA PHE A 111 -6.70 -24.23 11.49
C PHE A 111 -7.75 -25.05 12.25
N ALA A 112 -7.65 -26.38 12.19
CA ALA A 112 -8.55 -27.32 12.87
C ALA A 112 -8.51 -27.22 14.41
N ALA A 113 -7.41 -26.68 14.96
CA ALA A 113 -7.25 -26.45 16.39
C ALA A 113 -7.97 -25.19 16.88
N VAL A 114 -8.38 -24.28 15.97
CA VAL A 114 -9.07 -23.03 16.33
C VAL A 114 -10.57 -23.26 16.48
N THR A 115 -10.97 -23.85 17.61
CA THR A 115 -12.36 -24.24 17.90
C THR A 115 -13.36 -23.08 17.87
N ASP A 116 -12.90 -21.84 18.14
CA ASP A 116 -13.69 -20.62 18.00
C ASP A 116 -14.19 -20.36 16.56
N LEU A 117 -13.52 -20.93 15.55
CA LEU A 117 -13.90 -20.80 14.14
C LEU A 117 -14.82 -21.92 13.66
N HIS A 118 -15.15 -22.89 14.51
CA HIS A 118 -16.00 -24.03 14.15
C HIS A 118 -17.48 -23.61 14.03
N TYR A 119 -18.28 -24.47 13.42
CA TYR A 119 -19.74 -24.40 13.40
C TYR A 119 -20.30 -25.68 14.04
N TYR A 120 -20.98 -25.55 15.18
CA TYR A 120 -21.44 -26.67 16.00
C TYR A 120 -20.36 -27.73 16.25
N GLY A 121 -19.16 -27.27 16.59
CA GLY A 121 -18.00 -28.13 16.88
C GLY A 121 -17.28 -28.69 15.65
N LYS A 122 -17.82 -28.51 14.44
CA LYS A 122 -17.18 -28.95 13.19
C LYS A 122 -16.45 -27.83 12.48
N ILE A 123 -15.40 -28.18 11.74
CA ILE A 123 -14.66 -27.21 10.94
C ILE A 123 -15.56 -26.69 9.80
N ARG A 124 -15.54 -25.37 9.56
CA ARG A 124 -16.35 -24.77 8.51
C ARG A 124 -15.97 -25.28 7.11
N ALA A 125 -16.96 -25.78 6.38
CA ALA A 125 -16.75 -26.41 5.07
C ALA A 125 -16.40 -25.40 3.98
N LEU A 126 -17.08 -24.25 3.95
CA LEU A 126 -16.72 -23.16 3.05
C LEU A 126 -15.80 -22.15 3.75
N ARG A 127 -14.65 -21.89 3.14
CA ARG A 127 -13.68 -20.90 3.60
C ARG A 127 -13.38 -19.96 2.43
N VAL A 128 -13.57 -18.67 2.63
CA VAL A 128 -13.36 -17.65 1.59
C VAL A 128 -12.40 -16.58 2.09
N TRP A 129 -11.31 -16.35 1.37
CA TRP A 129 -10.35 -15.30 1.64
C TRP A 129 -10.51 -14.17 0.62
N ASP A 130 -10.78 -12.96 1.10
CA ASP A 130 -10.99 -11.80 0.23
C ASP A 130 -9.71 -10.99 0.06
N GLU A 131 -9.13 -11.02 -1.14
CA GLU A 131 -7.92 -10.31 -1.58
C GLU A 131 -6.64 -10.64 -0.77
N GLY A 132 -5.48 -10.65 -1.44
CA GLY A 132 -4.18 -10.59 -0.78
C GLY A 132 -3.83 -11.78 0.11
N PHE A 133 -4.25 -13.00 -0.25
CA PHE A 133 -3.80 -14.20 0.47
C PHE A 133 -2.29 -14.36 0.33
N ALA A 134 -1.63 -14.59 1.46
CA ALA A 134 -0.19 -14.87 1.54
C ALA A 134 0.04 -15.96 2.60
N ALA A 135 0.91 -16.91 2.32
CA ALA A 135 1.19 -17.98 3.27
C ALA A 135 1.83 -17.41 4.55
N ALA A 136 2.85 -16.55 4.42
CA ALA A 136 3.51 -15.86 5.52
C ALA A 136 3.46 -14.34 5.35
N GLU A 137 3.81 -13.60 6.43
CA GLU A 137 3.99 -12.15 6.39
C GLU A 137 5.49 -11.79 6.44
N GLY A 138 5.92 -10.92 5.52
CA GLY A 138 7.27 -10.34 5.57
C GLY A 138 7.31 -9.13 6.51
N ALA A 139 8.41 -8.99 7.25
CA ALA A 139 8.64 -7.80 8.07
C ALA A 139 10.12 -7.40 8.11
N VAL A 140 10.33 -6.12 8.38
CA VAL A 140 11.62 -5.46 8.47
C VAL A 140 11.60 -4.52 9.68
N PHE A 141 12.70 -4.46 10.43
CA PHE A 141 12.88 -3.49 11.50
C PHE A 141 14.37 -3.19 11.74
N ASP A 142 14.67 -1.96 12.15
CA ASP A 142 16.05 -1.51 12.36
C ASP A 142 16.55 -1.94 13.75
N LEU A 143 17.84 -2.28 13.86
CA LEU A 143 18.46 -2.64 15.14
C LEU A 143 18.35 -1.48 16.14
N VAL A 144 18.56 -0.25 15.68
CA VAL A 144 18.44 0.96 16.52
C VAL A 144 17.04 1.08 17.14
N ASP A 145 15.99 0.81 16.36
CA ASP A 145 14.62 0.85 16.86
C ASP A 145 14.31 -0.32 17.82
N LEU A 146 14.93 -1.49 17.63
CA LEU A 146 14.85 -2.61 18.57
C LEU A 146 15.42 -2.20 19.94
N HIS A 147 16.60 -1.57 19.98
CA HIS A 147 17.22 -1.06 21.21
C HIS A 147 16.35 0.01 21.91
N ALA A 148 15.52 0.73 21.17
CA ALA A 148 14.63 1.75 21.73
C ALA A 148 13.40 1.18 22.45
N LEU A 149 13.01 -0.08 22.19
CA LEU A 149 11.75 -0.65 22.70
C LEU A 149 11.60 -0.62 24.23
N PRO A 150 12.59 -1.03 25.06
CA PRO A 150 12.40 -1.08 26.50
C PRO A 150 12.15 0.30 27.11
N SER A 151 12.81 1.32 26.55
CA SER A 151 12.61 2.71 26.96
C SER A 151 11.29 3.29 26.47
N ALA A 152 10.84 2.89 25.28
CA ALA A 152 9.56 3.31 24.71
C ALA A 152 8.36 2.70 25.47
N PHE A 153 8.53 1.49 26.02
CA PHE A 153 7.46 0.71 26.64
C PHE A 153 7.69 0.40 28.12
N LYS A 154 8.18 1.38 28.90
CA LYS A 154 8.48 1.24 30.34
C LYS A 154 7.30 0.77 31.19
N ALA A 155 6.08 1.08 30.77
CA ALA A 155 4.83 0.72 31.45
C ALA A 155 4.40 -0.73 31.23
N LEU A 156 5.11 -1.51 30.42
CA LEU A 156 4.82 -2.92 30.23
C LEU A 156 5.08 -3.74 31.50
N PRO A 157 4.35 -4.86 31.69
CA PRO A 157 4.67 -5.87 32.69
C PRO A 157 6.14 -6.28 32.64
N ARG A 158 6.68 -6.66 33.80
CA ARG A 158 8.09 -7.05 33.92
C ARG A 158 8.47 -8.16 32.93
N ALA A 159 7.66 -9.21 32.81
CA ALA A 159 7.91 -10.30 31.87
C ALA A 159 8.05 -9.83 30.41
N ASP A 160 7.17 -8.93 29.96
CA ASP A 160 7.21 -8.38 28.60
C ASP A 160 8.49 -7.55 28.38
N ARG A 161 8.90 -6.77 29.39
CA ARG A 161 10.16 -5.99 29.33
C ARG A 161 11.39 -6.88 29.32
N ASP A 162 11.43 -7.90 30.16
CA ASP A 162 12.55 -8.85 30.26
C ASP A 162 12.70 -9.62 28.93
N MET A 163 11.59 -9.97 28.28
CA MET A 163 11.59 -10.55 26.92
C MET A 163 12.13 -9.57 25.86
N LEU A 164 11.77 -8.29 25.91
CA LEU A 164 12.32 -7.29 24.98
C LEU A 164 13.82 -7.06 25.23
N TRP A 165 14.26 -7.07 26.49
CA TRP A 165 15.67 -6.98 26.84
C TRP A 165 16.47 -8.19 26.37
N SER A 166 15.94 -9.41 26.50
CA SER A 166 16.65 -10.61 26.04
C SER A 166 16.85 -10.64 24.52
N LEU A 167 15.91 -10.06 23.75
CA LEU A 167 16.11 -9.86 22.31
C LEU A 167 17.28 -8.91 22.03
N ILE A 168 17.41 -7.83 22.81
CA ILE A 168 18.50 -6.85 22.66
C ILE A 168 19.85 -7.43 23.07
N GLU A 169 19.91 -8.20 24.15
CA GLU A 169 21.14 -8.84 24.62
C GLU A 169 21.73 -9.78 23.57
N ARG A 170 20.87 -10.48 22.81
CA ARG A 170 21.30 -11.31 21.67
C ARG A 170 21.90 -10.52 20.51
N CYS A 171 21.72 -9.20 20.50
CA CYS A 171 22.24 -8.29 19.49
C CYS A 171 23.41 -7.42 19.99
N ALA A 172 24.02 -7.76 21.12
CA ALA A 172 25.14 -6.98 21.68
C ALA A 172 26.35 -6.87 20.74
N GLU A 173 26.62 -7.92 19.95
CA GLU A 173 27.68 -7.96 18.94
C GLU A 173 27.07 -8.19 17.55
N PRO A 174 26.55 -7.14 16.88
CA PRO A 174 25.87 -7.28 15.60
C PRO A 174 26.86 -7.65 14.47
N PHE A 175 26.49 -8.64 13.67
CA PHE A 175 27.19 -9.00 12.43
C PHE A 175 26.20 -9.40 11.35
N ALA A 176 26.59 -9.25 10.08
CA ALA A 176 25.76 -9.63 8.95
C ALA A 176 25.46 -11.14 8.96
N GLY A 177 24.19 -11.51 8.90
CA GLY A 177 23.72 -12.88 9.02
C GLY A 177 23.36 -13.32 10.44
N LEU A 178 23.50 -12.44 11.46
CA LEU A 178 23.02 -12.75 12.81
C LEU A 178 21.54 -13.16 12.77
N ALA A 179 21.26 -14.36 13.28
CA ALA A 179 19.93 -14.91 13.39
C ALA A 179 19.32 -14.58 14.76
N LEU A 180 18.16 -13.93 14.76
CA LEU A 180 17.40 -13.56 15.95
C LEU A 180 16.07 -14.29 15.96
N ASP A 181 15.91 -15.24 16.88
CA ASP A 181 14.63 -15.94 17.06
C ASP A 181 13.66 -15.08 17.85
N ILE A 182 12.50 -14.84 17.25
CA ILE A 182 11.45 -14.00 17.82
C ILE A 182 10.47 -14.91 18.59
N PRO A 183 10.29 -14.71 19.90
CA PRO A 183 9.46 -15.58 20.72
C PRO A 183 7.98 -15.46 20.32
N LEU A 184 7.25 -16.58 20.28
CA LEU A 184 5.82 -16.60 19.95
C LEU A 184 4.99 -15.75 20.93
N SER A 185 5.40 -15.69 22.20
CA SER A 185 4.73 -14.91 23.26
C SER A 185 4.72 -13.41 23.00
N ILE A 186 5.52 -12.90 22.06
CA ILE A 186 5.55 -11.46 21.74
C ILE A 186 4.20 -10.95 21.22
N ILE A 187 3.36 -11.84 20.68
CA ILE A 187 2.00 -11.52 20.22
C ILE A 187 1.19 -10.84 21.34
N ASP A 188 1.27 -11.35 22.56
CA ASP A 188 0.49 -10.81 23.69
C ASP A 188 0.97 -9.40 24.06
N THR A 189 2.28 -9.17 24.01
CA THR A 189 2.89 -7.84 24.21
C THR A 189 2.43 -6.87 23.14
N VAL A 190 2.48 -7.29 21.86
CA VAL A 190 2.04 -6.48 20.71
C VAL A 190 0.57 -6.09 20.88
N ASP A 191 -0.31 -7.04 21.17
CA ASP A 191 -1.73 -6.76 21.39
C ASP A 191 -1.96 -5.78 22.54
N ARG A 192 -1.27 -5.96 23.67
CA ARG A 192 -1.39 -5.09 24.84
C ARG A 192 -1.02 -3.65 24.48
N VAL A 193 0.06 -3.47 23.73
CA VAL A 193 0.52 -2.14 23.29
C VAL A 193 -0.44 -1.51 22.28
N LEU A 194 -0.79 -2.25 21.22
CA LEU A 194 -1.57 -1.71 20.12
C LEU A 194 -3.03 -1.42 20.52
N LYS A 195 -3.59 -2.19 21.46
CA LYS A 195 -4.95 -1.96 22.00
C LYS A 195 -4.97 -1.02 23.20
N GLY A 196 -3.87 -0.95 23.96
CA GLY A 196 -3.79 -0.18 25.20
C GLY A 196 -3.73 1.34 25.01
N GLY A 197 -3.70 1.85 23.78
CA GLY A 197 -3.68 3.30 23.50
C GLY A 197 -2.45 4.02 24.04
N LEU A 198 -1.35 3.31 24.27
CA LEU A 198 -0.11 3.89 24.77
C LEU A 198 0.41 4.95 23.79
N LYS A 199 0.66 6.16 24.28
CA LYS A 199 1.25 7.25 23.50
C LYS A 199 2.74 7.01 23.35
N VAL A 200 3.11 6.31 22.28
CA VAL A 200 4.49 5.98 21.93
C VAL A 200 4.79 6.53 20.54
N ALA A 201 6.06 6.89 20.30
CA ALA A 201 6.51 7.28 18.98
C ALA A 201 6.25 6.18 17.93
N ASP A 202 6.08 6.58 16.67
CA ASP A 202 5.73 5.67 15.58
C ASP A 202 6.79 4.58 15.32
N ALA A 203 8.08 4.89 15.44
CA ALA A 203 9.14 3.95 15.09
C ALA A 203 9.16 2.71 16.02
N PRO A 204 9.21 2.87 17.37
CA PRO A 204 9.07 1.75 18.29
C PRO A 204 7.78 0.93 18.09
N LYS A 205 6.67 1.60 17.75
CA LYS A 205 5.40 0.91 17.47
C LYS A 205 5.50 0.04 16.23
N ARG A 206 6.09 0.54 15.14
CA ARG A 206 6.31 -0.22 13.90
C ARG A 206 7.26 -1.39 14.09
N THR A 207 8.32 -1.21 14.87
CA THR A 207 9.24 -2.30 15.22
C THR A 207 8.54 -3.38 16.02
N LEU A 208 7.71 -3.00 17.01
CA LEU A 208 6.91 -3.97 17.74
C LEU A 208 5.89 -4.69 16.83
N GLU A 209 5.23 -4.00 15.91
CA GLU A 209 4.35 -4.60 14.90
C GLU A 209 5.12 -5.59 13.99
N ALA A 210 6.34 -5.26 13.58
CA ALA A 210 7.21 -6.14 12.80
C ALA A 210 7.58 -7.40 13.59
N LEU A 211 7.95 -7.27 14.87
CA LEU A 211 8.18 -8.41 15.77
C LEU A 211 6.93 -9.29 15.91
N GLY A 212 5.74 -8.70 15.99
CA GLY A 212 4.47 -9.43 16.02
C GLY A 212 4.23 -10.27 14.78
N LYS A 213 4.56 -9.75 13.59
CA LYS A 213 4.49 -10.52 12.32
C LYS A 213 5.49 -11.67 12.26
N LEU A 214 6.63 -11.52 12.93
CA LEU A 214 7.70 -12.52 12.99
C LEU A 214 7.59 -13.45 14.19
N ALA A 215 6.51 -13.37 14.98
CA ALA A 215 6.38 -14.16 16.19
C ALA A 215 6.50 -15.68 15.92
N GLY A 216 7.44 -16.33 16.61
CA GLY A 216 7.76 -17.74 16.42
C GLY A 216 8.62 -18.05 15.19
N SER A 217 9.22 -17.03 14.56
CA SER A 217 10.13 -17.14 13.42
C SER A 217 11.52 -16.58 13.75
N THR A 218 12.45 -16.73 12.80
CA THR A 218 13.79 -16.15 12.86
C THR A 218 13.89 -14.95 11.92
N ALA A 219 14.50 -13.88 12.39
CA ALA A 219 14.89 -12.71 11.60
C ALA A 219 16.40 -12.69 11.39
N TYR A 220 16.87 -12.15 10.27
CA TYR A 220 18.28 -12.12 9.89
C TYR A 220 18.77 -10.68 9.77
N LEU A 221 19.89 -10.38 10.42
CA LEU A 221 20.51 -9.06 10.39
C LEU A 221 21.28 -8.86 9.08
N ARG A 222 21.09 -7.72 8.43
CA ARG A 222 21.86 -7.28 7.25
C ARG A 222 22.30 -5.84 7.42
N GLY A 223 23.39 -5.48 6.76
CA GLY A 223 24.02 -4.17 6.88
C GLY A 223 25.55 -4.29 6.91
N ASN A 224 26.22 -3.14 6.94
CA ASN A 224 27.68 -3.08 7.05
C ASN A 224 28.14 -2.21 8.24
N ASP A 225 27.25 -1.44 8.86
CA ASP A 225 27.54 -0.60 10.01
C ASP A 225 26.34 -0.47 10.95
N TYR A 226 26.55 0.16 12.11
CA TYR A 226 25.54 0.27 13.17
C TYR A 226 24.27 1.04 12.78
N THR A 227 24.41 2.00 11.86
CA THR A 227 23.28 2.83 11.41
C THR A 227 22.47 2.17 10.29
N ASP A 228 23.07 1.20 9.60
CA ASP A 228 22.45 0.46 8.49
C ASP A 228 22.09 -0.99 8.86
N TRP A 229 22.14 -1.36 10.15
CA TRP A 229 21.75 -2.68 10.61
C TRP A 229 20.22 -2.85 10.64
N THR A 230 19.74 -3.70 9.75
CA THR A 230 18.33 -3.98 9.55
C THR A 230 18.06 -5.47 9.67
N PHE A 231 17.10 -5.85 10.50
CA PHE A 231 16.55 -7.20 10.52
C PHE A 231 15.46 -7.34 9.47
N LEU A 232 15.48 -8.44 8.74
CA LEU A 232 14.38 -8.87 7.88
C LEU A 232 14.04 -10.34 8.14
N GLY A 233 12.79 -10.71 7.89
CA GLY A 233 12.38 -12.10 8.00
C GLY A 233 10.97 -12.34 7.45
N ALA A 234 10.58 -13.61 7.53
CA ALA A 234 9.23 -14.07 7.25
C ALA A 234 8.61 -14.70 8.50
N GLY A 235 7.37 -14.31 8.79
CA GLY A 235 6.55 -14.91 9.83
C GLY A 235 6.28 -16.39 9.54
N ARG A 236 5.73 -17.09 10.54
CA ARG A 236 5.32 -18.48 10.33
C ARG A 236 4.25 -18.53 9.25
N SER A 237 4.36 -19.55 8.40
CA SER A 237 3.37 -19.81 7.37
C SER A 237 2.02 -20.17 8.02
N LEU A 238 0.92 -19.75 7.38
CA LEU A 238 -0.42 -20.25 7.69
C LEU A 238 -0.45 -21.77 7.57
N PRO A 239 -1.26 -22.47 8.37
CA PRO A 239 -1.26 -23.91 8.37
C PRO A 239 -1.91 -24.46 7.11
N ALA A 240 -1.35 -25.54 6.58
CA ALA A 240 -1.77 -26.11 5.30
C ALA A 240 -3.17 -26.77 5.38
N ASP A 241 -3.68 -27.03 6.58
CA ASP A 241 -5.02 -27.56 6.85
C ASP A 241 -6.13 -26.48 6.72
N ILE A 242 -5.77 -25.21 6.47
CA ILE A 242 -6.72 -24.16 6.06
C ILE A 242 -7.44 -24.51 4.74
N ARG A 243 -6.92 -25.46 3.97
CA ARG A 243 -7.58 -26.00 2.78
C ARG A 243 -8.79 -26.88 3.13
N PRO A 244 -9.85 -26.90 2.30
CA PRO A 244 -10.01 -26.14 1.06
C PRO A 244 -10.31 -24.65 1.32
N LEU A 245 -9.69 -23.76 0.54
CA LEU A 245 -9.88 -22.31 0.63
C LEU A 245 -10.19 -21.73 -0.75
N ILE A 246 -11.19 -20.85 -0.86
CA ILE A 246 -11.42 -20.04 -2.07
C ILE A 246 -10.81 -18.67 -1.84
N VAL A 247 -9.92 -18.22 -2.73
CA VAL A 247 -9.36 -16.86 -2.71
C VAL A 247 -10.01 -16.03 -3.81
N LEU A 248 -10.55 -14.87 -3.45
CA LEU A 248 -11.14 -13.91 -4.36
C LEU A 248 -10.21 -12.70 -4.46
N ASP A 249 -9.40 -12.61 -5.52
CA ASP A 249 -8.38 -11.55 -5.64
C ASP A 249 -8.40 -10.92 -7.03
N ALA A 250 -8.57 -9.60 -7.09
CA ALA A 250 -8.65 -8.88 -8.37
C ALA A 250 -7.35 -8.90 -9.16
N SER A 251 -6.27 -9.01 -8.43
CA SER A 251 -4.91 -8.79 -8.87
C SER A 251 -4.07 -10.06 -8.79
N ALA A 252 -4.70 -11.24 -8.64
CA ALA A 252 -3.99 -12.51 -8.55
C ALA A 252 -3.06 -12.75 -9.74
N ARG A 253 -3.52 -12.43 -10.97
CA ARG A 253 -2.69 -12.50 -12.18
C ARG A 253 -1.47 -11.58 -12.20
N LEU A 254 -1.43 -10.57 -11.31
CA LEU A 254 -0.37 -9.57 -11.25
C LEU A 254 0.69 -9.90 -10.19
N THR A 255 0.48 -10.95 -9.39
CA THR A 255 1.40 -11.33 -8.33
C THR A 255 1.94 -12.73 -8.52
N SER A 256 3.22 -12.91 -8.23
CA SER A 256 3.90 -14.22 -8.19
C SER A 256 3.50 -15.07 -6.98
N ARG A 257 2.90 -14.47 -5.94
CA ARG A 257 2.69 -15.11 -4.63
C ARG A 257 1.92 -16.42 -4.70
N TYR A 258 0.90 -16.50 -5.55
CA TYR A 258 0.12 -17.73 -5.72
C TYR A 258 0.96 -18.88 -6.32
N LYS A 259 1.91 -18.57 -7.19
CA LYS A 259 2.84 -19.57 -7.76
C LYS A 259 3.84 -20.10 -6.75
N GLN A 260 4.06 -19.35 -5.65
CA GLN A 260 5.02 -19.71 -4.60
C GLN A 260 4.37 -20.43 -3.41
N LEU A 261 3.03 -20.47 -3.32
CA LEU A 261 2.31 -21.23 -2.29
C LEU A 261 2.67 -22.73 -2.19
N PRO A 262 3.04 -23.44 -3.28
CA PRO A 262 3.51 -24.82 -3.17
C PRO A 262 4.75 -24.98 -2.27
N ALA A 263 5.62 -23.96 -2.17
CA ALA A 263 6.76 -23.98 -1.26
C ALA A 263 6.35 -24.01 0.23
N HIS A 264 5.11 -23.63 0.52
CA HIS A 264 4.47 -23.70 1.85
C HIS A 264 3.60 -24.95 2.02
N GLY A 265 3.70 -25.94 1.11
CA GLY A 265 2.88 -27.15 1.14
C GLY A 265 1.42 -26.90 0.74
N MET A 266 1.10 -25.76 0.13
CA MET A 266 -0.23 -25.38 -0.32
C MET A 266 -0.35 -25.51 -1.84
N ASN A 267 -1.05 -26.53 -2.30
CA ASN A 267 -1.42 -26.69 -3.71
C ASN A 267 -2.43 -25.62 -4.13
N VAL A 268 -2.27 -25.13 -5.36
CA VAL A 268 -3.10 -24.06 -5.94
C VAL A 268 -3.82 -24.59 -7.16
N ILE A 269 -5.10 -24.26 -7.27
CA ILE A 269 -5.94 -24.47 -8.45
C ILE A 269 -6.39 -23.08 -8.91
N GLU A 270 -5.88 -22.64 -10.05
CA GLU A 270 -6.35 -21.41 -10.69
C GLU A 270 -7.72 -21.68 -11.31
N LEU A 271 -8.72 -20.89 -10.92
CA LEU A 271 -10.03 -20.89 -11.53
C LEU A 271 -10.03 -20.01 -12.78
N GLU A 272 -10.98 -20.25 -13.68
CA GLU A 272 -11.12 -19.45 -14.90
C GLU A 272 -11.22 -17.95 -14.55
N PRO A 273 -10.31 -17.10 -15.06
CA PRO A 273 -10.25 -15.71 -14.64
C PRO A 273 -11.38 -14.90 -15.26
N ALA A 274 -11.92 -13.94 -14.51
CA ALA A 274 -12.85 -12.95 -15.04
C ALA A 274 -12.05 -11.68 -15.38
N LEU A 275 -11.65 -11.56 -16.65
CA LEU A 275 -10.82 -10.45 -17.14
C LEU A 275 -11.67 -9.38 -17.82
N LEU A 276 -11.27 -8.12 -17.67
CA LEU A 276 -11.79 -7.01 -18.46
C LEU A 276 -10.76 -6.59 -19.51
N ALA A 277 -11.25 -6.05 -20.62
CA ALA A 277 -10.43 -5.34 -21.58
C ALA A 277 -10.38 -3.84 -21.19
N TYR A 278 -9.18 -3.25 -21.21
CA TYR A 278 -8.93 -1.88 -20.74
C TYR A 278 -8.72 -0.90 -21.90
N ASP A 279 -9.26 -1.19 -23.08
CA ASP A 279 -9.15 -0.39 -24.31
C ASP A 279 -9.67 1.05 -24.14
N ARG A 280 -10.56 1.27 -23.18
CA ARG A 280 -11.14 2.58 -22.84
C ARG A 280 -10.37 3.31 -21.73
N VAL A 281 -9.24 2.76 -21.28
CA VAL A 281 -8.37 3.39 -20.28
C VAL A 281 -7.20 4.05 -21.00
N ALA A 282 -7.12 5.38 -20.86
CA ALA A 282 -6.03 6.18 -21.39
C ALA A 282 -5.05 6.55 -20.26
N VAL A 283 -3.82 6.05 -20.33
CA VAL A 283 -2.77 6.34 -19.35
C VAL A 283 -1.93 7.51 -19.84
N HIS A 284 -1.83 8.57 -19.05
CA HIS A 284 -1.04 9.77 -19.33
C HIS A 284 0.17 9.81 -18.40
N TRP A 285 1.36 9.69 -18.95
CA TRP A 285 2.59 9.56 -18.17
C TRP A 285 3.36 10.88 -18.07
N CYS A 286 3.58 11.36 -16.84
CA CYS A 286 4.48 12.46 -16.55
C CYS A 286 5.76 11.95 -15.87
N ASN A 287 6.88 12.04 -16.59
CA ASN A 287 8.19 11.56 -16.15
C ASN A 287 8.84 12.53 -15.15
N LEU A 288 8.28 12.57 -13.94
CA LEU A 288 8.79 13.34 -12.80
C LEU A 288 9.01 12.42 -11.59
N ALA A 289 10.08 12.68 -10.84
CA ALA A 289 10.28 12.04 -9.56
C ALA A 289 9.30 12.64 -8.53
N ALA A 290 8.36 11.84 -8.03
CA ALA A 290 7.32 12.29 -7.09
C ALA A 290 7.24 11.46 -5.81
N GLY A 291 8.31 10.72 -5.47
CA GLY A 291 8.38 9.93 -4.24
C GLY A 291 8.37 10.78 -2.97
N LYS A 292 8.35 10.14 -1.79
CA LYS A 292 8.33 10.84 -0.49
C LYS A 292 9.41 11.91 -0.36
N THR A 293 10.64 11.60 -0.79
CA THR A 293 11.76 12.56 -0.77
C THR A 293 11.48 13.78 -1.64
N ALA A 294 10.90 13.59 -2.83
CA ALA A 294 10.56 14.69 -3.73
C ALA A 294 9.41 15.55 -3.17
N LEU A 295 8.41 14.92 -2.55
CA LEU A 295 7.32 15.63 -1.88
C LEU A 295 7.80 16.37 -0.61
N ARG A 296 8.87 15.95 0.05
CA ARG A 296 9.47 16.70 1.17
C ARG A 296 10.24 17.94 0.70
N ASN A 297 10.79 17.92 -0.52
CA ASN A 297 11.50 19.05 -1.12
C ASN A 297 10.49 20.12 -1.63
N PRO A 298 10.51 21.37 -1.12
CA PRO A 298 9.53 22.39 -1.49
C PRO A 298 9.47 22.71 -2.99
N ALA A 299 10.61 22.88 -3.68
CA ALA A 299 10.61 23.18 -5.11
C ALA A 299 10.04 22.02 -5.94
N GLN A 300 10.47 20.78 -5.68
CA GLN A 300 9.94 19.63 -6.41
C GLN A 300 8.45 19.43 -6.14
N ARG A 301 8.02 19.60 -4.88
CA ARG A 301 6.60 19.56 -4.50
C ARG A 301 5.79 20.61 -5.24
N ALA A 302 6.26 21.86 -5.33
CA ALA A 302 5.60 22.93 -6.07
C ALA A 302 5.42 22.59 -7.55
N ILE A 303 6.42 21.99 -8.20
CA ILE A 303 6.32 21.53 -9.59
C ILE A 303 5.28 20.41 -9.73
N ILE A 304 5.29 19.44 -8.83
CA ILE A 304 4.32 18.32 -8.86
C ILE A 304 2.90 18.86 -8.68
N TYR A 305 2.68 19.74 -7.70
CA TYR A 305 1.36 20.32 -7.44
C TYR A 305 0.92 21.29 -8.54
N GLY A 306 1.82 22.08 -9.11
CA GLY A 306 1.53 22.90 -10.29
C GLY A 306 1.09 22.05 -11.48
N THR A 307 1.82 20.97 -11.78
CA THR A 307 1.46 20.03 -12.86
C THR A 307 0.05 19.44 -12.66
N ILE A 308 -0.28 19.07 -11.42
CA ILE A 308 -1.62 18.56 -11.07
C ILE A 308 -2.68 19.65 -11.25
N ALA A 309 -2.42 20.85 -10.70
CA ALA A 309 -3.35 21.96 -10.77
C ALA A 309 -3.62 22.40 -12.20
N ASP A 310 -2.60 22.48 -13.05
CA ASP A 310 -2.74 22.82 -14.48
C ASP A 310 -3.68 21.84 -15.19
N LEU A 311 -3.54 20.53 -14.94
CA LEU A 311 -4.44 19.52 -15.48
C LEU A 311 -5.88 19.72 -14.99
N VAL A 312 -6.08 19.81 -13.68
CA VAL A 312 -7.42 19.91 -13.07
C VAL A 312 -8.13 21.21 -13.48
N ASN A 313 -7.38 22.31 -13.60
CA ASN A 313 -7.88 23.62 -14.03
C ASN A 313 -8.17 23.67 -15.54
N SER A 314 -7.46 22.88 -16.36
CA SER A 314 -7.73 22.76 -17.80
C SER A 314 -9.03 22.00 -18.10
N LYS A 315 -9.46 21.12 -17.21
CA LYS A 315 -10.66 20.28 -17.31
C LYS A 315 -11.71 20.69 -16.28
N ARG A 316 -12.31 21.87 -16.48
CA ARG A 316 -13.18 22.53 -15.48
C ARG A 316 -14.45 21.78 -15.09
N SER A 317 -14.92 20.85 -15.93
CA SER A 317 -16.17 20.10 -15.72
C SER A 317 -15.96 18.65 -15.28
N GLU A 318 -14.73 18.23 -15.04
CA GLU A 318 -14.42 16.83 -14.72
C GLU A 318 -14.00 16.67 -13.26
N ASP A 319 -14.41 15.57 -12.63
CA ASP A 319 -13.96 15.20 -11.29
C ASP A 319 -12.64 14.42 -11.35
N PHE A 320 -11.85 14.55 -10.27
CA PHE A 320 -10.55 13.93 -10.12
C PHE A 320 -10.39 13.21 -8.78
N LEU A 321 -9.72 12.06 -8.81
CA LEU A 321 -9.23 11.36 -7.63
C LEU A 321 -7.71 11.43 -7.61
N ILE A 322 -7.10 11.89 -6.53
CA ILE A 322 -5.65 11.77 -6.32
C ILE A 322 -5.32 10.69 -5.31
N VAL A 323 -4.37 9.83 -5.67
CA VAL A 323 -3.73 8.85 -4.80
C VAL A 323 -2.29 9.30 -4.55
N ILE A 324 -1.96 9.62 -3.29
CA ILE A 324 -0.66 10.19 -2.90
C ILE A 324 -0.19 9.59 -1.56
N ALA A 325 1.07 9.83 -1.18
CA ALA A 325 1.63 9.39 0.10
C ALA A 325 0.83 9.94 1.30
N LYS A 326 0.67 9.11 2.35
CA LYS A 326 -0.02 9.47 3.61
C LYS A 326 0.54 10.77 4.21
N ASP A 327 1.86 10.88 4.29
CA ASP A 327 2.57 12.05 4.84
C ASP A 327 2.19 13.38 4.14
N ALA A 328 1.74 13.33 2.88
CA ALA A 328 1.34 14.52 2.13
C ALA A 328 -0.08 15.01 2.47
N CYS A 329 -0.96 14.14 2.99
CA CYS A 329 -2.40 14.42 3.20
C CYS A 329 -2.77 14.72 4.67
N GLY A 330 -1.79 15.10 5.49
CA GLY A 330 -1.95 15.17 6.95
C GLY A 330 -1.56 13.84 7.62
N GLY A 331 -0.67 13.92 8.60
CA GLY A 331 -0.19 12.74 9.33
C GLY A 331 -1.28 12.13 10.23
N GLY A 332 -1.15 10.82 10.52
CA GLY A 332 -1.97 10.11 11.50
C GLY A 332 -3.23 9.43 10.95
N ASP A 333 -4.12 9.05 11.85
CA ASP A 333 -5.33 8.28 11.52
C ASP A 333 -6.58 9.14 11.26
N GLY A 334 -6.42 10.47 11.24
CA GLY A 334 -7.48 11.43 10.88
C GLY A 334 -7.91 11.38 9.41
N PRO A 335 -8.95 12.13 9.01
CA PRO A 335 -9.47 12.13 7.64
C PRO A 335 -8.40 12.55 6.63
N VAL A 336 -8.42 11.94 5.44
CA VAL A 336 -7.51 12.33 4.35
C VAL A 336 -7.96 13.71 3.84
N ALA A 337 -7.06 14.69 3.86
CA ALA A 337 -7.33 16.03 3.34
C ALA A 337 -6.38 16.35 2.19
N LEU A 338 -6.84 17.21 1.27
CA LEU A 338 -6.01 17.67 0.18
C LEU A 338 -4.84 18.50 0.75
N PRO A 339 -3.60 18.33 0.25
CA PRO A 339 -2.49 19.15 0.70
C PRO A 339 -2.82 20.64 0.52
N LYS A 340 -2.63 21.46 1.57
CA LYS A 340 -3.02 22.89 1.56
C LYS A 340 -2.42 23.66 0.37
N GLU A 341 -1.16 23.38 0.05
CA GLU A 341 -0.45 23.99 -1.09
C GLU A 341 -1.11 23.63 -2.42
N LEU A 342 -1.50 22.36 -2.63
CA LEU A 342 -2.23 21.95 -3.83
C LEU A 342 -3.63 22.58 -3.86
N ASN A 343 -4.33 22.57 -2.73
CA ASN A 343 -5.67 23.16 -2.61
C ASN A 343 -5.70 24.65 -3.03
N ALA A 344 -4.65 25.41 -2.68
CA ALA A 344 -4.54 26.83 -3.04
C ALA A 344 -4.30 27.08 -4.53
N LEU A 345 -3.87 26.07 -5.31
CA LEU A 345 -3.64 26.18 -6.75
C LEU A 345 -4.86 25.78 -7.60
N LEU A 346 -5.87 25.17 -6.97
CA LEU A 346 -7.07 24.72 -7.67
C LEU A 346 -8.09 25.85 -7.78
N SER A 347 -8.67 26.00 -8.97
CA SER A 347 -9.74 26.97 -9.20
C SER A 347 -11.06 26.53 -8.57
N ASP A 348 -11.24 25.21 -8.41
CA ASP A 348 -12.40 24.57 -7.81
C ASP A 348 -11.94 23.30 -7.08
N PRO A 349 -11.63 23.39 -5.77
CA PRO A 349 -11.13 22.26 -5.00
C PRO A 349 -12.16 21.15 -4.76
N ASP A 350 -13.47 21.41 -4.86
CA ASP A 350 -14.51 20.44 -4.51
C ASP A 350 -14.61 19.27 -5.48
N ARG A 351 -14.08 19.44 -6.70
CA ARG A 351 -13.92 18.39 -7.72
C ARG A 351 -12.75 17.45 -7.45
N MET A 352 -11.92 17.77 -6.46
CA MET A 352 -10.74 17.00 -6.12
C MET A 352 -11.00 16.10 -4.91
N ARG A 353 -11.10 14.79 -5.16
CA ARG A 353 -11.10 13.79 -4.09
C ARG A 353 -9.70 13.28 -3.84
N VAL A 354 -9.38 12.97 -2.59
CA VAL A 354 -8.04 12.52 -2.19
C VAL A 354 -8.12 11.26 -1.36
N THR A 355 -7.23 10.32 -1.67
CA THR A 355 -6.99 9.15 -0.83
C THR A 355 -5.48 8.92 -0.73
N SER A 356 -5.07 8.18 0.30
CA SER A 356 -3.67 7.84 0.48
C SER A 356 -3.36 6.41 0.04
N TRP A 357 -2.09 6.16 -0.27
CA TRP A 357 -1.56 4.79 -0.23
C TRP A 357 -1.94 4.11 1.10
N GLY A 358 -2.34 2.84 1.03
CA GLY A 358 -2.97 2.10 2.14
C GLY A 358 -4.50 2.27 2.25
N ARG A 359 -5.01 3.51 2.28
CA ARG A 359 -6.45 3.81 2.46
C ARG A 359 -7.30 3.66 1.21
N HIS A 360 -6.68 3.73 0.04
CA HIS A 360 -7.35 3.50 -1.24
C HIS A 360 -7.83 2.04 -1.38
N ILE A 361 -7.33 1.10 -0.58
CA ILE A 361 -7.77 -0.30 -0.62
C ILE A 361 -9.09 -0.42 0.16
N GLY A 362 -10.10 -1.08 -0.43
CA GLY A 362 -11.36 -1.41 0.26
C GLY A 362 -12.47 -0.35 0.15
N THR A 363 -12.25 0.81 -0.48
CA THR A 363 -13.31 1.82 -0.72
C THR A 363 -13.87 1.76 -2.15
N ASN A 364 -15.18 1.99 -2.30
CA ASN A 364 -15.89 2.14 -3.58
C ASN A 364 -16.40 3.57 -3.82
N GLU A 365 -16.08 4.51 -2.93
CA GLU A 365 -16.60 5.88 -2.93
C GLU A 365 -16.31 6.64 -4.23
N TYR A 366 -15.20 6.32 -4.88
CA TYR A 366 -14.70 7.06 -6.04
C TYR A 366 -15.00 6.41 -7.40
N ARG A 367 -15.82 5.35 -7.41
CA ARG A 367 -16.05 4.51 -8.61
C ARG A 367 -16.67 5.25 -9.80
N ASP A 368 -17.21 6.45 -9.58
CA ASP A 368 -17.87 7.24 -10.63
C ASP A 368 -16.92 8.31 -11.21
N ILE A 369 -15.74 8.50 -10.60
CA ILE A 369 -14.77 9.54 -10.98
C ILE A 369 -13.99 9.11 -12.24
N PRO A 370 -14.02 9.88 -13.34
CA PRO A 370 -13.41 9.50 -14.62
C PRO A 370 -11.90 9.73 -14.70
N ASN A 371 -11.33 10.57 -13.82
CA ASN A 371 -9.89 10.86 -13.83
C ASN A 371 -9.24 10.46 -12.51
N VAL A 372 -8.14 9.71 -12.60
CA VAL A 372 -7.32 9.36 -11.43
C VAL A 372 -5.89 9.82 -11.63
N ILE A 373 -5.35 10.52 -10.64
CA ILE A 373 -3.97 11.00 -10.59
C ILE A 373 -3.23 10.19 -9.54
N ILE A 374 -2.18 9.49 -9.95
CA ILE A 374 -1.32 8.71 -9.05
C ILE A 374 0.02 9.41 -8.92
N VAL A 375 0.31 9.91 -7.72
CA VAL A 375 1.54 10.63 -7.41
C VAL A 375 2.54 9.68 -6.77
N SER A 376 3.48 9.21 -7.59
CA SER A 376 4.45 8.16 -7.30
C SER A 376 3.82 6.81 -6.93
N ALA A 377 4.48 5.73 -7.34
CA ALA A 377 4.08 4.39 -6.92
C ALA A 377 4.38 4.16 -5.44
N TYR A 378 3.54 3.34 -4.79
CA TYR A 378 3.86 2.80 -3.48
C TYR A 378 4.99 1.78 -3.60
N ASN A 379 6.20 2.21 -3.25
CA ASN A 379 7.40 1.39 -3.26
C ASN A 379 7.86 1.09 -1.85
N TYR A 380 8.36 -0.13 -1.65
CA TYR A 380 9.13 -0.51 -0.48
C TYR A 380 10.62 -0.21 -0.72
N GLY A 381 11.41 -0.16 0.35
CA GLY A 381 12.88 -0.25 0.22
C GLY A 381 13.29 -1.67 -0.16
N ASP A 382 14.57 -1.86 -0.51
CA ASP A 382 15.13 -3.16 -0.90
C ASP A 382 14.88 -4.24 0.17
N ASP A 383 15.10 -3.92 1.44
CA ASP A 383 14.82 -4.86 2.54
C ASP A 383 13.35 -5.23 2.65
N GLY A 384 12.45 -4.28 2.33
CA GLY A 384 11.01 -4.53 2.32
C GLY A 384 10.60 -5.49 1.20
N TYR A 385 11.19 -5.35 0.01
CA TYR A 385 10.99 -6.32 -1.07
C TYR A 385 11.60 -7.67 -0.75
N ASP A 386 12.76 -7.70 -0.11
CA ASP A 386 13.39 -8.94 0.33
C ASP A 386 12.54 -9.67 1.38
N ALA A 387 11.98 -8.96 2.36
CA ALA A 387 11.07 -9.56 3.34
C ALA A 387 9.80 -10.13 2.67
N LEU A 388 9.24 -9.44 1.67
CA LEU A 388 8.12 -9.97 0.89
C LEU A 388 8.53 -11.20 0.09
N ALA A 389 9.72 -11.20 -0.53
CA ALA A 389 10.24 -12.34 -1.28
C ALA A 389 10.47 -13.56 -0.37
N LEU A 390 11.06 -13.39 0.82
CA LEU A 390 11.22 -14.46 1.82
C LEU A 390 9.86 -15.03 2.24
N ALA A 391 8.89 -14.17 2.53
CA ALA A 391 7.56 -14.60 2.94
C ALA A 391 6.84 -15.38 1.83
N ALA A 392 7.06 -15.00 0.58
CA ALA A 392 6.42 -15.63 -0.55
C ALA A 392 7.12 -16.96 -0.93
N SER A 393 8.46 -16.99 -1.00
CA SER A 393 9.24 -18.19 -1.34
C SER A 393 9.27 -19.25 -0.23
N GLY A 394 9.03 -18.86 1.03
CA GLY A 394 9.20 -19.74 2.18
C GLY A 394 10.67 -20.00 2.54
N SER A 395 11.62 -19.25 1.95
CA SER A 395 13.03 -19.35 2.33
C SER A 395 13.23 -18.96 3.79
N ARG A 396 14.13 -19.68 4.46
CA ARG A 396 14.46 -19.52 5.88
C ARG A 396 15.94 -19.20 6.11
N ASP A 397 16.72 -18.90 5.08
CA ASP A 397 18.13 -18.54 5.24
C ASP A 397 18.36 -17.02 5.30
N GLY A 398 17.30 -16.23 5.11
CA GLY A 398 17.38 -14.78 5.08
C GLY A 398 18.12 -14.27 3.84
N ILE A 399 18.27 -15.05 2.77
CA ILE A 399 18.94 -14.69 1.52
C ILE A 399 17.89 -14.48 0.43
N VAL A 400 18.04 -13.39 -0.33
CA VAL A 400 17.18 -13.06 -1.47
C VAL A 400 18.05 -12.59 -2.62
N SER A 401 17.89 -13.21 -3.78
CA SER A 401 18.61 -12.81 -4.99
C SER A 401 18.08 -11.47 -5.54
N LYS A 402 18.90 -10.80 -6.36
CA LYS A 402 18.47 -9.56 -7.03
C LYS A 402 17.28 -9.78 -7.98
N GLU A 403 17.18 -10.97 -8.57
CA GLU A 403 16.08 -11.34 -9.47
C GLU A 403 14.77 -11.50 -8.70
N GLU A 404 14.77 -12.27 -7.60
CA GLU A 404 13.60 -12.43 -6.73
C GLU A 404 13.12 -11.08 -6.18
N ARG A 405 14.03 -10.21 -5.75
CA ARG A 405 13.70 -8.84 -5.32
C ARG A 405 13.03 -8.05 -6.43
N ARG A 406 13.58 -8.10 -7.64
CA ARG A 406 13.06 -7.37 -8.80
C ARG A 406 11.66 -7.87 -9.17
N ASP A 407 11.44 -9.17 -9.12
CA ASP A 407 10.14 -9.78 -9.43
C ASP A 407 9.07 -9.42 -8.40
N GLU A 408 9.41 -9.42 -7.11
CA GLU A 408 8.48 -8.97 -6.07
C GLU A 408 8.23 -7.45 -6.18
N ALA A 409 9.24 -6.66 -6.52
CA ALA A 409 9.08 -5.23 -6.77
C ALA A 409 8.19 -4.91 -7.98
N ALA A 410 8.30 -5.69 -9.05
CA ALA A 410 7.42 -5.59 -10.21
C ALA A 410 5.98 -5.99 -9.86
N SER A 411 5.81 -7.10 -9.15
CA SER A 411 4.50 -7.62 -8.71
C SER A 411 3.78 -6.64 -7.79
N ALA A 412 4.50 -6.12 -6.78
CA ALA A 412 3.96 -5.13 -5.84
C ALA A 412 3.56 -3.83 -6.55
N PHE A 413 4.36 -3.34 -7.49
CA PHE A 413 4.02 -2.17 -8.28
C PHE A 413 2.73 -2.37 -9.08
N MET A 414 2.65 -3.45 -9.87
CA MET A 414 1.48 -3.74 -10.69
C MET A 414 0.23 -3.87 -9.83
N HIS A 415 0.31 -4.63 -8.73
CA HIS A 415 -0.78 -4.77 -7.76
C HIS A 415 -1.24 -3.42 -7.20
N ASN A 416 -0.32 -2.60 -6.69
CA ASN A 416 -0.67 -1.33 -6.04
C ASN A 416 -1.27 -0.32 -7.04
N VAL A 417 -0.68 -0.18 -8.23
CA VAL A 417 -1.21 0.72 -9.26
C VAL A 417 -2.56 0.22 -9.76
N TYR A 418 -2.71 -1.09 -9.99
CA TYR A 418 -3.99 -1.70 -10.35
C TYR A 418 -5.08 -1.36 -9.33
N GLN A 419 -4.82 -1.61 -8.04
CA GLN A 419 -5.77 -1.34 -6.97
C GLN A 419 -6.13 0.14 -6.84
N ALA A 420 -5.19 1.05 -7.08
CA ALA A 420 -5.40 2.49 -7.05
C ALA A 420 -6.25 2.98 -8.23
N VAL A 421 -5.92 2.57 -9.46
CA VAL A 421 -6.69 2.93 -10.66
C VAL A 421 -8.12 2.39 -10.57
N CYS A 422 -8.29 1.16 -10.10
CA CYS A 422 -9.60 0.54 -9.91
C CYS A 422 -10.44 1.14 -8.78
N ARG A 423 -10.04 2.27 -8.18
CA ARG A 423 -10.93 3.11 -7.36
C ARG A 423 -11.71 4.13 -8.16
N SER A 424 -11.29 4.40 -9.38
CA SER A 424 -11.97 5.28 -10.33
C SER A 424 -13.05 4.55 -11.15
N ARG A 425 -13.57 5.24 -12.17
CA ARG A 425 -14.51 4.71 -13.17
C ARG A 425 -14.05 3.43 -13.86
N VAL A 426 -12.76 3.10 -13.87
CA VAL A 426 -12.24 1.81 -14.35
C VAL A 426 -12.94 0.61 -13.68
N ARG A 427 -13.42 0.77 -12.44
CA ARG A 427 -14.18 -0.27 -11.72
C ARG A 427 -15.57 -0.52 -12.29
N GLN A 428 -16.17 0.45 -12.96
CA GLN A 428 -17.41 0.22 -13.68
C GLN A 428 -17.13 -0.71 -14.87
N ARG A 429 -18.15 -1.43 -15.35
CA ARG A 429 -18.00 -2.28 -16.52
C ARG A 429 -19.16 -2.11 -17.47
N ASP A 430 -18.84 -2.30 -18.74
CA ASP A 430 -19.79 -2.37 -19.85
C ASP A 430 -19.51 -3.68 -20.61
N GLY A 431 -20.26 -4.72 -20.27
CA GLY A 431 -19.99 -6.08 -20.73
C GLY A 431 -18.63 -6.60 -20.26
N ALA A 432 -17.71 -6.81 -21.21
CA ALA A 432 -16.34 -7.25 -20.99
C ALA A 432 -15.32 -6.09 -20.93
N LEU A 433 -15.78 -4.85 -21.09
CA LEU A 433 -14.92 -3.66 -21.08
C LEU A 433 -14.90 -3.02 -19.69
N ALA A 434 -13.72 -2.59 -19.26
CA ALA A 434 -13.59 -1.68 -18.12
C ALA A 434 -14.18 -0.30 -18.46
N GLY A 435 -14.61 0.41 -17.42
CA GLY A 435 -15.15 1.75 -17.56
C GLY A 435 -14.11 2.73 -18.12
N ALA A 436 -14.56 3.66 -18.95
CA ALA A 436 -13.69 4.65 -19.57
C ALA A 436 -13.10 5.59 -18.51
N ALA A 437 -11.78 5.77 -18.52
CA ALA A 437 -11.08 6.62 -17.55
C ALA A 437 -9.75 7.15 -18.08
N ASN A 438 -9.34 8.31 -17.57
CA ASN A 438 -7.99 8.82 -17.74
C ASN A 438 -7.16 8.56 -16.48
N VAL A 439 -6.01 7.93 -16.65
CA VAL A 439 -5.08 7.59 -15.58
C VAL A 439 -3.82 8.43 -15.73
N TYR A 440 -3.65 9.42 -14.88
CA TYR A 440 -2.50 10.31 -14.88
C TYR A 440 -1.44 9.82 -13.90
N LEU A 441 -0.27 9.44 -14.40
CA LEU A 441 0.82 8.89 -13.60
C LEU A 441 1.96 9.90 -13.49
N ILE A 442 2.25 10.38 -12.28
CA ILE A 442 3.46 11.19 -12.01
C ILE A 442 4.50 10.29 -11.37
N MET A 443 5.38 9.73 -12.20
CA MET A 443 6.46 8.88 -11.73
C MET A 443 7.59 8.79 -12.75
N LYS A 444 8.79 8.46 -12.27
CA LYS A 444 9.95 8.28 -13.13
C LYS A 444 9.72 7.09 -14.06
N ASP A 445 10.03 7.29 -15.33
CA ASP A 445 10.05 6.23 -16.34
C ASP A 445 11.36 5.43 -16.16
N SER A 446 11.32 4.41 -15.30
CA SER A 446 12.41 3.44 -15.08
C SER A 446 11.86 2.01 -15.15
N ASP A 447 12.73 1.01 -15.13
CA ASP A 447 12.40 -0.39 -14.78
C ASP A 447 11.21 -1.02 -15.51
N GLN A 448 11.07 -0.77 -16.83
CA GLN A 448 9.99 -1.33 -17.65
C GLN A 448 8.58 -1.01 -17.12
N ARG A 449 8.42 0.10 -16.39
CA ARG A 449 7.14 0.43 -15.73
C ARG A 449 5.99 0.55 -16.72
N ARG A 450 6.21 1.07 -17.93
CA ARG A 450 5.18 1.10 -18.98
C ARG A 450 4.70 -0.29 -19.37
N GLU A 451 5.61 -1.24 -19.55
CA GLU A 451 5.27 -2.64 -19.84
C GLU A 451 4.48 -3.27 -18.69
N GLN A 452 4.87 -2.99 -17.44
CA GLN A 452 4.14 -3.41 -16.25
C GLN A 452 2.72 -2.81 -16.21
N ILE A 453 2.54 -1.56 -16.62
CA ILE A 453 1.21 -0.94 -16.77
C ILE A 453 0.40 -1.64 -17.86
N THR A 454 0.97 -1.94 -19.03
CA THR A 454 0.26 -2.69 -20.09
C THR A 454 -0.15 -4.09 -19.61
N ARG A 455 0.69 -4.75 -18.80
CA ARG A 455 0.32 -6.03 -18.17
C ARG A 455 -0.79 -5.88 -17.12
N ALA A 456 -0.77 -4.79 -16.34
CA ALA A 456 -1.81 -4.48 -15.37
C ALA A 456 -3.15 -4.13 -16.04
N PHE A 457 -3.13 -3.44 -17.18
CA PHE A 457 -4.32 -3.00 -17.92
C PHE A 457 -4.21 -3.37 -19.41
N PRO A 458 -4.44 -4.64 -19.77
CA PRO A 458 -4.36 -5.09 -21.16
C PRO A 458 -5.26 -4.27 -22.08
N GLY A 459 -4.70 -3.73 -23.16
CA GLY A 459 -5.40 -2.90 -24.15
C GLY A 459 -5.38 -1.40 -23.89
N CYS A 460 -4.89 -0.91 -22.74
CA CYS A 460 -4.84 0.54 -22.47
C CYS A 460 -3.89 1.29 -23.43
N SER A 461 -4.18 2.56 -23.71
CA SER A 461 -3.21 3.46 -24.35
C SER A 461 -2.26 4.05 -23.30
N ILE A 462 -1.00 4.33 -23.69
CA ILE A 462 -0.04 5.05 -22.84
C ILE A 462 0.55 6.21 -23.62
N ASP A 463 0.11 7.42 -23.27
CA ASP A 463 0.52 8.68 -23.88
C ASP A 463 1.40 9.50 -22.93
N VAL A 464 2.12 10.48 -23.48
CA VAL A 464 2.87 11.43 -22.66
C VAL A 464 1.90 12.49 -22.14
N TRP A 465 1.88 12.71 -20.82
CA TRP A 465 1.09 13.79 -20.23
C TRP A 465 1.69 15.14 -20.65
N MET A 466 0.91 15.98 -21.32
CA MET A 466 1.27 17.36 -21.64
C MET A 466 0.34 18.36 -20.93
N PRO A 467 0.84 19.49 -20.38
CA PRO A 467 2.26 19.85 -20.27
C PRO A 467 2.92 19.13 -19.09
N CYS A 468 3.80 18.16 -19.36
CA CYS A 468 4.78 17.70 -18.38
C CYS A 468 6.13 18.10 -18.97
N THR A 469 6.75 19.17 -18.43
CA THR A 469 8.14 19.47 -18.79
C THR A 469 9.01 18.59 -17.90
N PRO A 470 9.58 17.48 -18.40
CA PRO A 470 10.42 16.65 -17.56
C PRO A 470 11.61 17.49 -17.07
N ILE A 471 11.76 17.63 -15.77
CA ILE A 471 12.97 18.22 -15.17
C ILE A 471 14.05 17.16 -15.27
N LYS A 472 14.67 17.07 -16.45
CA LYS A 472 15.67 16.05 -16.76
C LYS A 472 16.96 16.28 -16.00
N GLN A 473 17.24 17.53 -15.58
CA GLN A 473 18.51 17.91 -14.97
C GLN A 473 18.32 18.92 -13.84
N LYS A 474 19.25 18.92 -12.88
CA LYS A 474 19.35 19.89 -11.78
C LYS A 474 19.24 21.35 -12.27
N HIS A 475 19.73 21.65 -13.47
CA HIS A 475 19.63 22.98 -14.09
C HIS A 475 18.18 23.42 -14.29
N ASP A 476 17.30 22.52 -14.73
CA ASP A 476 15.91 22.82 -15.06
C ASP A 476 15.12 23.12 -13.77
N LEU A 477 15.40 22.39 -12.68
CA LEU A 477 14.84 22.67 -11.35
C LEU A 477 15.24 24.06 -10.88
N VAL A 478 16.54 24.40 -10.98
CA VAL A 478 17.04 25.69 -10.50
C VAL A 478 16.46 26.84 -11.33
N LEU A 479 16.38 26.71 -12.66
CA LEU A 479 15.78 27.73 -13.52
C LEU A 479 14.29 27.91 -13.21
N HIS A 480 13.55 26.82 -13.08
CA HIS A 480 12.13 26.87 -12.75
C HIS A 480 11.90 27.54 -11.40
N THR A 481 12.62 27.12 -10.35
CA THR A 481 12.53 27.72 -9.01
C THR A 481 12.92 29.18 -9.02
N LEU A 482 14.00 29.55 -9.73
CA LEU A 482 14.43 30.94 -9.84
C LEU A 482 13.35 31.80 -10.51
N PHE A 483 12.81 31.36 -11.64
CA PHE A 483 11.79 32.13 -12.36
C PHE A 483 10.51 32.28 -11.55
N ALA A 484 10.06 31.22 -10.87
CA ALA A 484 8.91 31.28 -9.98
C ALA A 484 9.10 32.28 -8.83
N ILE A 485 10.26 32.28 -8.16
CA ILE A 485 10.54 33.28 -7.10
C ILE A 485 10.57 34.69 -7.72
N MET A 486 11.17 34.83 -8.90
CA MET A 486 11.31 36.12 -9.57
C MET A 486 10.01 36.67 -10.18
N GLU A 487 8.92 35.91 -10.20
CA GLU A 487 7.58 36.45 -10.50
C GLU A 487 7.09 37.40 -9.40
N THR A 488 7.52 37.19 -8.17
CA THR A 488 7.14 38.00 -7.01
C THR A 488 8.27 38.85 -6.46
N GLN A 489 9.53 38.56 -6.83
CA GLN A 489 10.72 39.23 -6.31
C GLN A 489 11.61 39.77 -7.44
N ASN A 490 12.21 40.94 -7.23
CA ASN A 490 13.15 41.53 -8.20
C ASN A 490 14.58 40.97 -8.08
N SER A 491 14.90 40.35 -6.95
CA SER A 491 16.19 39.72 -6.69
C SER A 491 16.04 38.44 -5.87
N VAL A 492 16.90 37.47 -6.13
CA VAL A 492 16.98 36.20 -5.39
C VAL A 492 18.43 35.91 -5.04
N SER A 493 18.72 35.71 -3.75
CA SER A 493 20.08 35.35 -3.32
C SER A 493 20.42 33.90 -3.66
N PHE A 494 21.70 33.60 -3.80
CA PHE A 494 22.19 32.25 -4.08
C PHE A 494 21.81 31.25 -2.98
N ASN A 495 21.83 31.71 -1.72
CA ASN A 495 21.43 30.90 -0.58
C ASN A 495 19.92 30.64 -0.59
N ALA A 496 19.10 31.68 -0.82
CA ALA A 496 17.65 31.52 -0.91
C ALA A 496 17.25 30.57 -2.06
N LEU A 497 17.89 30.68 -3.22
CA LEU A 497 17.64 29.77 -4.34
C LEU A 497 18.12 28.34 -4.03
N THR A 498 19.25 28.18 -3.34
CA THR A 498 19.77 26.86 -2.93
C THR A 498 18.81 26.18 -1.97
N GLU A 499 18.38 26.90 -0.93
CA GLU A 499 17.42 26.44 0.06
C GLU A 499 16.06 26.12 -0.58
N ALA A 500 15.56 26.98 -1.47
CA ALA A 500 14.33 26.74 -2.20
C ALA A 500 14.39 25.46 -3.05
N CYS A 501 15.54 25.16 -3.65
CA CYS A 501 15.76 23.90 -4.38
C CYS A 501 15.99 22.68 -3.46
N GLY A 502 15.95 22.85 -2.14
CA GLY A 502 16.24 21.83 -1.13
C GLY A 502 17.71 21.36 -1.14
N GLY A 503 18.62 22.21 -1.60
CA GLY A 503 20.05 21.98 -1.54
C GLY A 503 20.66 22.48 -0.23
N SER A 504 21.82 21.94 0.13
CA SER A 504 22.67 22.46 1.20
C SER A 504 24.07 22.78 0.68
N GLY A 505 24.65 23.87 1.19
CA GLY A 505 26.03 24.27 0.90
C GLY A 505 26.25 25.07 -0.38
N HIS A 506 27.35 25.82 -0.39
CA HIS A 506 27.67 26.78 -1.46
C HIS A 506 27.98 26.10 -2.80
N SER A 507 28.38 24.83 -2.80
CA SER A 507 28.72 24.06 -4.01
C SER A 507 27.50 23.61 -4.83
N TYR A 508 26.29 23.67 -4.24
CA TYR A 508 25.07 23.12 -4.84
C TYR A 508 24.76 23.73 -6.21
N LEU A 509 24.80 25.05 -6.33
CA LEU A 509 24.51 25.76 -7.57
C LEU A 509 25.77 26.06 -8.41
N THR A 510 26.99 25.90 -7.87
CA THR A 510 28.24 26.33 -8.52
C THR A 510 28.48 25.70 -9.88
N LYS A 511 28.16 24.40 -10.05
CA LYS A 511 28.23 23.74 -11.36
C LYS A 511 27.06 24.15 -12.26
N VAL A 512 25.89 24.41 -11.67
CA VAL A 512 24.65 24.73 -12.40
C VAL A 512 24.75 26.07 -13.13
N VAL A 513 25.19 27.10 -12.41
CA VAL A 513 25.26 28.48 -12.89
C VAL A 513 26.37 28.73 -13.91
N LYS A 514 27.31 27.79 -14.04
CA LYS A 514 28.43 27.88 -14.99
C LYS A 514 28.07 27.36 -16.38
N THR A 515 26.97 26.62 -16.55
CA THR A 515 26.61 26.07 -17.85
C THR A 515 26.02 27.12 -18.77
N GLU A 516 26.37 27.04 -20.05
CA GLU A 516 25.86 27.96 -21.08
C GLU A 516 24.34 27.90 -21.21
N ARG A 517 23.74 26.71 -21.01
CA ARG A 517 22.28 26.54 -20.97
C ARG A 517 21.63 27.41 -19.88
N PHE A 518 22.21 27.46 -18.68
CA PHE A 518 21.66 28.26 -17.57
C PHE A 518 21.80 29.76 -17.86
N LYS A 519 22.98 30.19 -18.32
CA LYS A 519 23.23 31.59 -18.71
C LYS A 519 22.30 32.07 -19.82
N GLY A 520 22.12 31.26 -20.86
CA GLY A 520 21.22 31.56 -21.98
C GLY A 520 19.76 31.70 -21.55
N ALA A 521 19.29 30.87 -20.61
CA ALA A 521 17.95 30.97 -20.05
C ALA A 521 17.75 32.21 -19.16
N LEU A 522 18.75 32.61 -18.37
CA LEU A 522 18.68 33.87 -17.63
C LEU A 522 18.58 35.07 -18.59
N GLN A 523 19.42 35.08 -19.62
CA GLN A 523 19.46 36.16 -20.59
C GLN A 523 18.13 36.30 -21.35
N SER A 524 17.49 35.19 -21.74
CA SER A 524 16.19 35.22 -22.43
C SER A 524 15.05 35.75 -21.55
N LYS A 525 15.18 35.66 -20.23
CA LYS A 525 14.23 36.23 -19.25
C LYS A 525 14.65 37.60 -18.72
N GLY A 526 15.73 38.19 -19.25
CA GLY A 526 16.25 39.49 -18.81
C GLY A 526 16.77 39.47 -17.37
N ILE A 527 17.29 38.34 -16.91
CA ILE A 527 17.86 38.15 -15.59
C ILE A 527 19.39 38.09 -15.73
N GLU A 528 20.10 38.70 -14.80
CA GLU A 528 21.55 38.60 -14.70
C GLU A 528 21.99 38.17 -13.31
N ARG A 529 23.20 37.62 -13.25
CA ARG A 529 23.83 37.25 -11.98
C ARG A 529 24.74 38.39 -11.53
N VAL A 530 24.45 38.96 -10.35
CA VAL A 530 25.27 39.99 -9.71
C VAL A 530 25.81 39.41 -8.39
N GLY A 531 27.11 39.08 -8.39
CA GLY A 531 27.77 38.40 -7.26
C GLY A 531 27.07 37.08 -6.88
N ASN A 532 26.57 37.03 -5.64
CA ASN A 532 25.81 35.91 -5.08
C ASN A 532 24.29 36.14 -5.13
N SER A 533 23.80 36.86 -6.13
CA SER A 533 22.37 37.07 -6.36
C SER A 533 22.02 37.05 -7.84
N PHE A 534 20.75 36.82 -8.13
CA PHE A 534 20.14 36.96 -9.45
C PHE A 534 19.20 38.17 -9.40
N GLN A 535 19.22 39.00 -10.44
CA GLN A 535 18.46 40.26 -10.49
C GLN A 535 17.86 40.46 -11.88
N ARG A 536 16.66 41.05 -11.98
CA ARG A 536 16.13 41.49 -13.27
C ARG A 536 16.97 42.65 -13.77
N LYS A 537 17.40 42.61 -15.03
CA LYS A 537 18.00 43.76 -15.70
C LYS A 537 17.00 44.90 -15.67
N LEU A 538 17.36 45.98 -14.96
CA LEU A 538 16.68 47.25 -15.10
C LEU A 538 16.79 47.65 -16.57
N ARG A 539 15.68 47.63 -17.30
CA ARG A 539 15.61 48.38 -18.55
C ARG A 539 15.74 49.83 -18.16
N LEU A 540 16.93 50.40 -18.36
CA LEU A 540 17.07 51.84 -18.53
C LEU A 540 16.14 52.19 -19.70
N THR A 541 14.94 52.66 -19.36
CA THR A 541 14.12 53.40 -20.29
C THR A 541 14.92 54.66 -20.55
N ASN A 542 15.65 54.68 -21.67
CA ASN A 542 16.20 55.92 -22.18
C ASN A 542 14.97 56.81 -22.48
N ALA A 543 14.67 57.72 -21.55
CA ALA A 543 13.84 58.87 -21.83
C ALA A 543 14.53 59.65 -22.94
N ALA A 544 13.79 59.86 -24.03
CA ALA A 544 14.19 60.70 -25.15
C ALA A 544 14.36 62.15 -24.74
#